data_AF-A0A378PTI8-F1
#
_entry.id   AF-A0A378PTI8-F1
#
_cell.length_a   1.000
_cell.length_b   1.000
_cell.length_c   1.000
_cell.angle_alpha   90.00
_cell.angle_beta   90.00
_cell.angle_gamma   90.00
#
_symmetry.space_group_name_H-M   'P 1'
#
loop_
_entity.id
_entity.type
_entity.pdbx_description
1 polymer ?
#
loop_
_entity_poly.entity_id
_entity_poly.type
_entity_poly.pdbx_seq_one_letter_code
_entity_poly.pdbx_strand_id
1 'polypeptide(L)'
;MVKQSLGDMPITSLKDPKRVALVVDPQNDFLSPNGVMWGVLKDSIIENNTVENIESLFKAAKKVDMLIIVSPHYYYPTDHQWEFMAPGENFMHKTNMFARKSAYSMDGFEGSGADFVTL
;
A
#
# COMPACT_ATOMS: atom_id res chain seq x y z
N MET A 1 13.95 16.69 -26.35
CA MET A 1 14.26 15.28 -26.68
C MET A 1 15.19 14.77 -25.58
N VAL A 2 14.62 14.30 -24.46
CA VAL A 2 15.40 13.74 -23.34
C VAL A 2 15.36 12.23 -23.53
N LYS A 3 16.45 11.67 -24.08
CA LYS A 3 16.70 10.23 -23.99
C LYS A 3 17.16 9.95 -22.56
N GLN A 4 16.21 9.71 -21.66
CA GLN A 4 16.51 8.95 -20.45
C GLN A 4 16.39 7.49 -20.87
N SER A 5 17.52 6.80 -20.99
CA SER A 5 17.53 5.38 -21.29
C SER A 5 16.80 4.64 -20.17
N LEU A 6 15.79 3.85 -20.53
CA LEU A 6 15.11 2.87 -19.69
C LEU A 6 16.04 1.76 -19.15
N GLY A 7 17.37 1.94 -19.23
CA GLY A 7 18.40 0.94 -18.94
C GLY A 7 18.81 0.81 -17.47
N ASP A 8 18.42 1.75 -16.59
CA ASP A 8 18.87 1.78 -15.19
C ASP A 8 17.71 1.79 -14.18
N MET A 9 16.52 1.28 -14.53
CA MET A 9 15.59 0.88 -13.48
C MET A 9 16.12 -0.43 -12.89
N PRO A 10 16.45 -0.51 -11.59
CA PRO A 10 16.81 -1.76 -10.97
C PRO A 10 15.52 -2.55 -10.72
N ILE A 11 14.83 -2.94 -11.78
CA ILE A 11 14.13 -4.22 -11.73
C ILE A 11 15.24 -5.25 -11.85
N THR A 12 16.06 -5.37 -10.80
CA THR A 12 16.92 -6.52 -10.61
C THR A 12 16.02 -7.73 -10.80
N SER A 13 16.33 -8.55 -11.80
CA SER A 13 15.82 -9.92 -11.89
C SER A 13 15.72 -10.49 -10.49
N LEU A 14 14.57 -11.08 -10.12
CA LEU A 14 14.33 -11.67 -8.79
C LEU A 14 15.61 -12.40 -8.34
N LYS A 15 16.37 -11.82 -7.41
CA LYS A 15 17.70 -12.34 -7.02
C LYS A 15 17.60 -13.80 -6.59
N ASP A 16 16.48 -14.14 -5.96
CA ASP A 16 16.06 -15.49 -5.62
C ASP A 16 14.53 -15.61 -5.78
N PRO A 17 14.03 -16.10 -6.94
CA PRO A 17 12.59 -16.19 -7.18
C PRO A 17 11.87 -17.17 -6.24
N LYS A 18 12.62 -18.00 -5.48
CA LYS A 18 12.03 -18.92 -4.49
C LYS A 18 11.79 -18.24 -3.15
N ARG A 19 12.33 -17.05 -2.91
CA ARG A 19 12.23 -16.31 -1.64
C ARG A 19 11.89 -14.85 -1.92
N VAL A 20 10.61 -14.54 -1.90
CA VAL A 20 10.04 -13.19 -2.08
C VAL A 20 8.92 -12.98 -1.07
N ALA A 21 8.87 -11.80 -0.47
CA ALA A 21 7.71 -11.36 0.30
C ALA A 21 6.86 -10.40 -0.55
N LEU A 22 5.56 -10.66 -0.65
CA LEU A 22 4.57 -9.74 -1.18
C LEU A 22 3.74 -9.21 -0.01
N VAL A 23 3.73 -7.90 0.20
CA VAL A 23 2.90 -7.24 1.22
C VAL A 23 1.86 -6.38 0.51
N VAL A 24 0.59 -6.69 0.76
CA VAL A 24 -0.56 -6.08 0.10
C VAL A 24 -1.19 -5.06 1.02
N ASP A 25 -1.46 -3.87 0.49
CA ASP A 25 -2.14 -2.74 1.11
C ASP A 25 -1.67 -2.37 2.53
N PRO A 26 -0.35 -2.24 2.82
CA PRO A 26 0.15 -1.84 4.14
C PRO A 26 -0.01 -0.32 4.38
N GLN A 27 -1.22 0.19 4.18
CA GLN A 27 -1.54 1.62 4.16
C GLN A 27 -2.35 2.04 5.38
N ASN A 28 -2.27 3.33 5.71
CA ASN A 28 -2.86 3.93 6.90
C ASN A 28 -4.36 3.68 7.01
N ASP A 29 -5.10 3.76 5.92
CA ASP A 29 -6.55 3.55 5.93
C ASP A 29 -6.95 2.16 6.44
N PHE A 30 -6.10 1.17 6.26
CA PHE A 30 -6.30 -0.17 6.81
C PHE A 30 -5.71 -0.34 8.21
N LEU A 31 -4.47 0.10 8.42
CA LEU A 31 -3.66 -0.36 9.55
C LEU A 31 -3.48 0.68 10.66
N SER A 32 -3.80 1.96 10.41
CA SER A 32 -3.59 3.04 11.38
C SER A 32 -4.81 3.25 12.28
N PRO A 33 -4.62 3.61 13.56
CA PRO A 33 -5.70 4.07 14.44
C PRO A 33 -6.55 5.23 13.90
N ASN A 34 -5.97 6.03 13.01
CA ASN A 34 -6.66 7.15 12.36
C ASN A 34 -7.22 6.79 10.97
N GLY A 35 -7.06 5.54 10.53
CA GLY A 35 -7.50 5.05 9.23
C GLY A 35 -9.00 4.82 9.15
N VAL A 36 -9.54 4.92 7.94
CA VAL A 36 -10.99 4.74 7.67
C VAL A 36 -11.53 3.40 8.17
N MET A 37 -10.75 2.31 8.06
CA MET A 37 -11.19 0.97 8.45
C MET A 37 -10.93 0.62 9.92
N TRP A 38 -10.31 1.51 10.69
CA TRP A 38 -9.91 1.20 12.07
C TRP A 38 -11.09 0.75 12.94
N GLY A 39 -12.22 1.46 12.87
CA GLY A 39 -13.42 1.12 13.63
C GLY A 39 -13.99 -0.28 13.34
N VAL A 40 -13.65 -0.85 12.18
CA VAL A 40 -14.11 -2.17 11.73
C VAL A 40 -13.07 -3.25 11.99
N LEU A 41 -11.78 -2.95 11.78
CA LEU A 41 -10.71 -3.97 11.76
C LEU A 41 -9.83 -3.98 13.01
N LYS A 42 -9.91 -2.98 13.90
CA LYS A 42 -8.99 -2.81 15.04
C LYS A 42 -8.79 -4.09 15.86
N ASP A 43 -9.87 -4.82 16.15
CA ASP A 43 -9.80 -5.95 17.07
C ASP A 43 -9.02 -7.10 16.42
N SER A 44 -9.24 -7.33 15.12
CA SER A 44 -8.47 -8.31 14.34
C SER A 44 -7.01 -7.87 14.16
N ILE A 45 -6.76 -6.59 13.88
CA ILE A 45 -5.40 -6.05 13.72
C ILE A 45 -4.58 -6.26 14.99
N ILE A 46 -5.16 -5.90 16.15
CA ILE A 46 -4.54 -6.01 17.47
C ILE A 46 -4.36 -7.48 17.87
N GLU A 47 -5.40 -8.30 17.75
CA GLU A 47 -5.35 -9.73 18.10
C GLU A 47 -4.23 -10.46 17.35
N ASN A 48 -4.02 -10.11 16.07
CA ASN A 48 -3.02 -10.73 15.21
C ASN A 48 -1.66 -10.05 15.24
N ASN A 49 -1.46 -8.98 16.04
CA ASN A 49 -0.24 -8.14 16.04
C ASN A 49 0.21 -7.79 14.61
N THR A 50 -0.75 -7.37 13.78
CA THR A 50 -0.55 -7.33 12.32
C THR A 50 0.56 -6.35 11.93
N VAL A 51 0.56 -5.17 12.52
CA VAL A 51 1.53 -4.10 12.22
C VAL A 51 2.94 -4.52 12.66
N GLU A 52 3.06 -5.07 13.86
CA GLU A 52 4.32 -5.54 14.45
C GLU A 52 4.91 -6.72 13.66
N ASN A 53 4.04 -7.61 13.17
CA ASN A 53 4.45 -8.75 12.34
C ASN A 53 4.93 -8.29 10.96
N ILE A 54 4.30 -7.28 10.35
CA ILE A 54 4.77 -6.68 9.09
C ILE A 54 6.14 -6.00 9.30
N GLU A 55 6.32 -5.25 10.38
CA GLU A 55 7.62 -4.63 10.70
C GLU A 55 8.71 -5.71 10.88
N SER A 56 8.39 -6.77 11.62
CA SER A 56 9.30 -7.91 11.83
C SER A 56 9.67 -8.61 10.53
N LEU A 57 8.70 -8.80 9.62
CA LEU A 57 8.93 -9.33 8.28
C LEU A 57 9.91 -8.45 7.49
N PHE A 58 9.72 -7.14 7.47
CA PHE A 58 10.60 -6.21 6.76
C PHE A 58 12.02 -6.22 7.33
N LYS A 59 12.16 -6.21 8.66
CA LYS A 59 13.47 -6.33 9.33
C LYS A 59 14.16 -7.65 8.98
N ALA A 60 13.44 -8.77 9.02
CA ALA A 60 13.99 -10.09 8.72
C ALA A 60 14.42 -10.21 7.24
N ALA A 61 13.56 -9.80 6.32
CA ALA A 61 13.82 -9.82 4.89
C ALA A 61 15.06 -8.97 4.53
N LYS A 62 15.18 -7.77 5.10
CA LYS A 62 16.35 -6.89 4.92
C LYS A 62 17.66 -7.54 5.41
N LYS A 63 17.62 -8.27 6.53
CA LYS A 63 18.80 -8.96 7.08
C LYS A 63 19.36 -10.04 6.16
N VAL A 64 18.52 -10.63 5.29
CA VAL A 64 18.90 -11.74 4.41
C VAL A 64 18.88 -11.38 2.93
N ASP A 65 18.83 -10.08 2.60
CA ASP A 65 18.72 -9.55 1.22
C ASP A 65 17.57 -10.20 0.43
N MET A 66 16.44 -10.46 1.09
CA MET A 66 15.23 -10.97 0.45
C MET A 66 14.43 -9.82 -0.17
N LEU A 67 13.98 -10.01 -1.41
CA LEU A 67 13.14 -9.03 -2.09
C LEU A 67 11.78 -8.92 -1.40
N ILE A 68 11.39 -7.69 -1.11
CA ILE A 68 10.05 -7.31 -0.68
C ILE A 68 9.39 -6.55 -1.82
N ILE A 69 8.20 -6.97 -2.20
CA ILE A 69 7.32 -6.27 -3.13
C ILE A 69 6.14 -5.75 -2.32
N VAL A 70 5.89 -4.45 -2.37
CA VAL A 70 4.72 -3.83 -1.77
C VAL A 70 3.72 -3.52 -2.88
N SER A 71 2.50 -4.02 -2.73
CA SER A 71 1.38 -3.75 -3.63
C SER A 71 0.38 -2.86 -2.89
N PRO A 72 0.46 -1.53 -3.02
CA PRO A 72 -0.55 -0.64 -2.46
C PRO A 72 -1.81 -0.59 -3.34
N HIS A 73 -2.92 -0.18 -2.74
CA HIS A 73 -4.15 0.18 -3.42
C HIS A 73 -4.29 1.70 -3.51
N TYR A 74 -4.73 2.21 -4.66
CA TYR A 74 -5.00 3.64 -4.86
C TYR A 74 -6.28 3.84 -5.66
N TYR A 75 -7.04 4.87 -5.28
CA TYR A 75 -8.11 5.42 -6.10
C TYR A 75 -7.76 6.84 -6.53
N TYR A 76 -7.99 7.15 -7.81
CA TYR A 76 -7.80 8.45 -8.41
C TYR A 76 -9.14 9.10 -8.75
N PRO A 77 -9.18 10.42 -9.05
CA PRO A 77 -10.44 11.11 -9.38
C PRO A 77 -11.23 10.46 -10.52
N THR A 78 -10.54 9.84 -11.48
CA THR A 78 -11.15 9.10 -12.59
C THR A 78 -11.85 7.82 -12.14
N ASP A 79 -11.38 7.18 -11.08
CA ASP A 79 -11.95 5.91 -10.62
C ASP A 79 -13.32 6.11 -9.96
N HIS A 80 -13.57 7.29 -9.39
CA HIS A 80 -14.90 7.67 -8.89
C HIS A 80 -15.97 7.75 -9.98
N GLN A 81 -15.60 7.61 -11.26
CA GLN A 81 -16.53 7.56 -12.40
C GLN A 81 -16.89 6.12 -12.82
N TRP A 82 -16.41 5.09 -12.11
CA TRP A 82 -16.76 3.71 -12.43
C TRP A 82 -18.28 3.48 -12.31
N GLU A 83 -18.88 2.87 -13.33
CA GLU A 83 -20.33 2.63 -13.39
C GLU A 83 -20.77 1.42 -12.55
N PHE A 84 -19.86 0.50 -12.26
CA PHE A 84 -20.13 -0.74 -11.54
C PHE A 84 -19.09 -0.95 -10.44
N MET A 85 -19.58 -1.24 -9.24
CA MET A 85 -18.76 -1.46 -8.05
C MET A 85 -19.45 -2.44 -7.11
N ALA A 86 -18.68 -3.32 -6.46
CA ALA A 86 -19.12 -4.13 -5.35
C ALA A 86 -19.43 -3.27 -4.11
N PRO A 87 -20.15 -3.79 -3.10
CA PRO A 87 -20.46 -3.03 -1.89
C PRO A 87 -19.23 -2.47 -1.16
N GLY A 88 -18.13 -3.23 -1.12
CA GLY A 88 -16.88 -2.79 -0.50
C GLY A 88 -16.24 -1.62 -1.27
N GLU A 89 -16.19 -1.69 -2.59
CA GLU A 89 -15.66 -0.62 -3.45
C GLU A 89 -16.51 0.66 -3.33
N ASN A 90 -17.84 0.52 -3.29
CA ASN A 90 -18.74 1.63 -3.01
C ASN A 90 -18.45 2.31 -1.67
N PHE A 91 -18.17 1.52 -0.62
CA PHE A 91 -17.80 2.06 0.68
C PHE A 91 -16.47 2.82 0.59
N MET A 92 -15.43 2.21 0.00
CA MET A 92 -14.11 2.82 -0.17
C MET A 92 -14.19 4.17 -0.91
N HIS A 93 -14.96 4.23 -2.01
CA HIS A 93 -15.15 5.46 -2.78
C HIS A 93 -15.89 6.54 -1.98
N LYS A 94 -16.89 6.16 -1.17
CA LYS A 94 -17.68 7.11 -0.36
C LYS A 94 -16.89 7.72 0.80
N THR A 95 -15.90 7.00 1.31
CA THR A 95 -15.08 7.43 2.45
C THR A 95 -13.75 8.05 2.04
N ASN A 96 -13.46 8.13 0.73
CA ASN A 96 -12.15 8.52 0.19
C ASN A 96 -11.01 7.64 0.70
N MET A 97 -11.30 6.37 0.99
CA MET A 97 -10.27 5.40 1.34
C MET A 97 -9.28 5.28 0.17
N PHE A 98 -7.98 5.28 0.45
CA PHE A 98 -6.91 5.19 -0.54
C PHE A 98 -6.85 6.30 -1.58
N ALA A 99 -7.55 7.41 -1.34
CA ALA A 99 -7.65 8.47 -2.31
C ALA A 99 -6.29 9.14 -2.57
N ARG A 100 -5.93 9.24 -3.84
CA ARG A 100 -4.81 10.01 -4.36
C ARG A 100 -5.35 11.14 -5.22
N LYS A 101 -4.78 12.34 -5.10
CA LYS A 101 -5.14 13.47 -5.98
C LYS A 101 -4.75 13.22 -7.43
N SER A 102 -3.66 12.51 -7.66
CA SER A 102 -3.12 12.20 -8.98
C SER A 102 -2.19 10.99 -8.92
N ALA A 103 -2.14 10.24 -10.02
CA ALA A 103 -1.14 9.19 -10.25
C ALA A 103 0.27 9.76 -10.47
N TYR A 104 0.38 11.06 -10.76
CA TYR A 104 1.62 11.71 -11.17
C TYR A 104 2.12 12.78 -10.18
N SER A 105 1.45 12.96 -9.03
CA SER A 105 1.85 13.90 -7.98
C SER A 105 1.82 13.25 -6.61
N MET A 106 2.76 13.65 -5.75
CA MET A 106 2.82 13.28 -4.32
C MET A 106 2.07 14.27 -3.42
N ASP A 107 1.44 15.30 -3.99
CA ASP A 107 0.74 16.32 -3.22
C ASP A 107 -0.38 15.70 -2.38
N GLY A 108 -0.29 15.88 -1.06
CA GLY A 108 -1.24 15.33 -0.10
C GLY A 108 -1.13 13.81 0.10
N PHE A 109 -0.02 13.18 -0.31
CA PHE A 109 0.24 11.78 0.00
C PHE A 109 0.70 11.60 1.45
N GLU A 110 1.71 12.35 1.90
CA GLU A 110 2.32 12.18 3.23
C GLU A 110 1.27 12.33 4.34
N GLY A 111 1.20 11.31 5.21
CA GLY A 111 0.22 11.24 6.31
C GLY A 111 -1.23 11.00 5.89
N SER A 112 -1.51 10.81 4.60
CA SER A 112 -2.85 10.47 4.12
C SER A 112 -3.21 9.01 4.44
N GLY A 113 -4.49 8.67 4.27
CA GLY A 113 -4.95 7.29 4.34
C GLY A 113 -4.32 6.37 3.28
N ALA A 114 -3.94 6.94 2.13
CA ALA A 114 -3.23 6.24 1.06
C ALA A 114 -1.73 6.04 1.36
N ASP A 115 -1.17 6.77 2.33
CA ASP A 115 0.23 6.60 2.76
C ASP A 115 0.43 5.28 3.51
N PHE A 116 1.67 4.86 3.64
CA PHE A 116 2.04 3.65 4.35
C PHE A 116 1.93 3.86 5.86
N VAL A 117 1.51 2.80 6.56
CA VAL A 117 1.61 2.79 8.02
C VAL A 117 3.07 2.96 8.42
N THR A 118 3.33 3.85 9.38
CA THR A 118 4.67 3.99 9.94
C THR A 118 4.93 2.77 10.83
N LEU A 119 5.92 1.97 10.44
CA LEU A 119 6.33 0.74 11.10
C LEU A 119 7.54 0.98 11.99
#